data_AF-A0A6N9AGM6-F1
#
_entry.id   AF-A0A6N9AGM6-F1
#
_cell.length_a   1.000
_cell.length_b   1.000
_cell.length_c   1.000
_cell.angle_alpha   90.00
_cell.angle_beta   90.00
_cell.angle_gamma   90.00
#
_symmetry.space_group_name_H-M   'P 1'
#
loop_
_entity.id
_entity.type
_entity.pdbx_description
1 polymer ?
#
loop_
_entity_poly.entity_id
_entity_poly.type
_entity_poly.pdbx_seq_one_letter_code
_entity_poly.pdbx_strand_id
1 'polypeptide(L)'
;MCRLTILFVACLFCSSVTLAQESVLLSTLDTEGGNLLDVDRGSSGLWQQLLKLSTTGSMLHTVAHPDDEHAGLLTYSSRGVGARVALFSVNRGEAGANAIGPELFDGLGLIRTEELRLAG
;
A
#
# COMPACT_ATOMS: atom_id res chain seq x y z
N MET A 1 -33.73 16.82 -41.52
CA MET A 1 -33.94 17.16 -40.09
C MET A 1 -33.57 16.03 -39.10
N CYS A 2 -33.01 14.87 -39.53
CA CYS A 2 -32.63 13.78 -38.61
C CYS A 2 -31.15 13.71 -38.19
N ARG A 3 -30.24 14.44 -38.86
CA ARG A 3 -28.79 14.37 -38.56
C ARG A 3 -28.30 15.39 -37.53
N LEU A 4 -29.03 16.48 -37.31
CA LEU A 4 -28.58 17.58 -36.45
C LEU A 4 -28.89 17.33 -34.96
N THR A 5 -29.95 16.57 -34.65
CA THR A 5 -30.34 16.24 -33.26
C THR A 5 -29.40 15.23 -32.61
N ILE A 6 -28.85 14.28 -33.39
CA ILE A 6 -27.95 13.22 -32.87
C ILE A 6 -26.60 13.81 -32.43
N LEU A 7 -26.10 14.83 -33.13
CA LEU A 7 -24.82 15.47 -32.80
C LEU A 7 -24.91 16.30 -31.50
N PHE A 8 -26.07 16.88 -31.21
CA PHE A 8 -26.31 17.67 -29.99
C PHE A 8 -26.40 16.79 -28.73
N VAL A 9 -27.01 15.61 -28.83
CA VAL A 9 -27.11 14.66 -27.69
C VAL A 9 -25.76 14.03 -27.36
N ALA A 10 -24.92 13.73 -28.37
CA ALA A 10 -23.58 13.20 -28.15
C ALA A 10 -22.63 14.23 -27.51
N CYS A 11 -22.79 15.52 -27.83
CA CYS A 11 -21.93 16.58 -27.29
C CYS A 11 -22.29 16.93 -25.84
N LEU A 12 -23.59 16.94 -25.48
CA LEU A 12 -24.02 17.16 -24.08
C LEU A 12 -23.59 16.03 -23.13
N PHE A 13 -23.52 14.79 -23.60
CA PHE A 13 -23.02 13.66 -22.79
C PHE A 13 -21.49 13.68 -22.63
N CYS A 14 -20.77 14.28 -23.59
CA CYS A 14 -19.32 14.35 -23.57
C CYS A 14 -18.79 15.38 -22.55
N SER A 15 -19.49 16.51 -22.37
CA SER A 15 -19.08 17.59 -21.46
C SER A 15 -19.33 17.32 -19.97
N SER A 16 -20.28 16.46 -19.61
CA SER A 16 -20.55 16.11 -18.21
C SER A 16 -19.65 14.99 -17.70
N VAL A 17 -19.15 14.11 -18.57
CA VAL A 17 -18.25 13.01 -18.19
C VAL A 17 -16.81 13.51 -18.01
N THR A 18 -16.38 14.57 -18.69
CA THR A 18 -15.00 15.11 -18.54
C THR A 18 -14.76 15.80 -17.19
N LEU A 19 -15.80 16.31 -16.52
CA LEU A 19 -15.66 17.01 -15.24
C LEU A 19 -15.61 16.08 -14.01
N ALA A 20 -16.00 14.81 -14.15
CA ALA A 20 -15.98 13.86 -13.03
C ALA A 20 -14.60 13.18 -12.85
N GLN A 21 -13.70 13.30 -13.82
CA GLN A 21 -12.45 12.52 -13.84
C GLN A 21 -11.24 13.25 -13.23
N GLU A 22 -11.30 14.58 -13.05
CA GLU A 22 -10.19 15.33 -12.43
C GLU A 22 -10.14 15.20 -10.90
N SER A 23 -11.27 15.00 -10.22
CA SER A 23 -11.30 14.95 -8.74
C SER A 23 -10.92 13.59 -8.15
N VAL A 24 -10.89 12.52 -8.95
CA VAL A 24 -10.62 11.15 -8.46
C VAL A 24 -9.12 10.84 -8.42
N LEU A 25 -8.30 11.59 -9.16
CA LEU A 25 -6.85 11.33 -9.22
C LEU A 25 -6.11 11.71 -7.92
N LEU A 26 -6.64 12.66 -7.14
CA LEU A 26 -5.97 13.20 -5.96
C LEU A 26 -6.35 12.47 -4.65
N SER A 27 -7.42 11.67 -4.66
CA SER A 27 -7.99 11.07 -3.44
C SER A 27 -7.52 9.65 -3.13
N THR A 28 -6.65 9.04 -3.95
CA THR A 28 -6.15 7.67 -3.74
C THR A 28 -4.70 7.61 -3.24
N LEU A 29 -4.06 8.76 -2.99
CA LEU A 29 -2.68 8.81 -2.49
C LEU A 29 -2.56 8.80 -0.96
N ASP A 30 -3.67 8.75 -0.22
CA ASP A 30 -3.62 8.56 1.22
C ASP A 30 -4.83 7.77 1.72
N THR A 31 -4.53 6.67 2.42
CA THR A 31 -5.09 6.31 3.74
C THR A 31 -5.23 4.79 3.87
N GLU A 32 -4.16 4.14 4.31
CA GLU A 32 -4.25 3.03 5.26
C GLU A 32 -3.21 3.33 6.35
N GLY A 33 -3.64 4.05 7.40
CA GLY A 33 -3.16 3.95 8.79
C GLY A 33 -1.67 4.06 9.16
N GLY A 34 -0.74 4.35 8.25
CA GLY A 34 0.69 4.51 8.57
C GLY A 34 1.05 5.96 8.84
N ASN A 35 1.60 6.28 10.01
CA ASN A 35 2.24 7.58 10.22
C ASN A 35 3.38 7.73 9.20
N LEU A 36 3.31 8.75 8.35
CA LEU A 36 4.40 9.10 7.43
C LEU A 36 5.69 9.27 8.23
N LEU A 37 6.69 8.44 7.94
CA LEU A 37 8.01 8.56 8.52
C LEU A 37 8.60 9.94 8.17
N ASP A 38 9.41 10.51 9.05
CA ASP A 38 10.01 11.82 8.80
C ASP A 38 10.87 11.84 7.52
N VAL A 39 11.46 10.70 7.15
CA VAL A 39 12.24 10.53 5.91
C VAL A 39 11.40 10.65 4.64
N ASP A 40 10.09 10.40 4.73
CA ASP A 40 9.15 10.43 3.60
C ASP A 40 8.53 11.82 3.37
N ARG A 41 9.04 12.86 4.05
CA ARG A 41 8.56 14.25 3.91
C ARG A 41 9.44 15.05 2.95
N GLY A 42 8.86 16.09 2.33
CA GLY A 42 9.59 17.02 1.47
C GLY A 42 10.11 16.41 0.16
N SER A 43 11.31 16.80 -0.25
CA SER A 43 11.90 16.38 -1.54
C SER A 43 12.22 14.88 -1.62
N SER A 44 12.60 14.25 -0.49
CA SER A 44 12.85 12.80 -0.43
C SER A 44 11.55 12.00 -0.62
N GLY A 45 10.46 12.43 0.02
CA GLY A 45 9.13 11.86 -0.17
C GLY A 45 8.64 11.96 -1.61
N LEU A 46 8.73 13.15 -2.20
CA LEU A 46 8.36 13.38 -3.60
C LEU A 46 9.18 12.49 -4.55
N TRP A 47 10.49 12.39 -4.32
CA TRP A 47 11.34 11.50 -5.10
C TRP A 47 10.87 10.04 -4.99
N GLN A 48 10.52 9.58 -3.79
CA GLN A 48 10.05 8.22 -3.58
C GLN A 48 8.73 7.93 -4.32
N GLN A 49 7.82 8.90 -4.37
CA GLN A 49 6.56 8.77 -5.12
C GLN A 49 6.80 8.71 -6.62
N LEU A 50 7.70 9.55 -7.16
CA LEU A 50 8.11 9.48 -8.57
C LEU A 50 8.79 8.15 -8.91
N LEU A 51 9.63 7.64 -8.01
CA LEU A 51 10.27 6.34 -8.18
C LEU A 51 9.23 5.21 -8.25
N LYS A 52 8.21 5.23 -7.39
CA LYS A 52 7.10 4.26 -7.44
C LYS A 52 6.27 4.36 -8.72
N LEU A 53 6.12 5.55 -9.30
CA LEU A 53 5.44 5.75 -10.59
C LEU A 53 6.24 5.20 -11.78
N SER A 54 7.56 5.04 -11.63
CA SER A 54 8.43 4.54 -12.70
C SER A 54 8.32 3.04 -12.94
N THR A 55 7.66 2.29 -12.06
CA THR A 55 7.51 0.84 -12.16
C THR A 55 6.08 0.39 -11.87
N THR A 56 5.61 -0.61 -12.61
CA THR A 56 4.35 -1.31 -12.32
C THR A 56 4.57 -2.61 -11.54
N GLY A 57 5.82 -2.94 -11.23
CA GLY A 57 6.21 -4.17 -10.54
C GLY A 57 5.57 -4.30 -9.16
N SER A 58 5.14 -5.51 -8.84
CA SER A 58 4.61 -5.88 -7.54
C SER A 58 5.27 -7.16 -7.02
N MET A 59 5.54 -7.20 -5.73
CA MET A 59 6.15 -8.33 -5.04
C MET A 59 5.30 -8.71 -3.83
N LEU A 60 5.05 -10.01 -3.68
CA LEU A 60 4.50 -10.59 -2.46
C LEU A 60 5.57 -11.50 -1.84
N HIS A 61 5.97 -11.20 -0.61
CA HIS A 61 6.86 -12.07 0.17
C HIS A 61 6.00 -12.89 1.14
N THR A 62 6.04 -14.20 1.01
CA THR A 62 5.27 -15.11 1.87
C THR A 62 6.19 -15.77 2.87
N VAL A 63 5.84 -15.70 4.15
CA VAL A 63 6.65 -16.22 5.27
C VAL A 63 5.81 -17.14 6.15
N ALA A 64 6.46 -18.05 6.89
CA ALA A 64 5.75 -18.97 7.77
C ALA A 64 5.28 -18.27 9.05
N HIS A 65 6.20 -17.57 9.73
CA HIS A 65 5.96 -16.84 10.97
C HIS A 65 6.26 -15.34 10.82
N PRO A 66 5.73 -14.49 11.72
CA PRO A 66 6.10 -13.08 11.80
C PRO A 66 7.48 -12.92 12.45
N ASP A 67 8.53 -12.83 11.63
CA ASP A 67 9.98 -12.73 11.95
C ASP A 67 10.85 -13.40 10.87
N ASP A 68 10.25 -14.27 10.04
CA ASP A 68 10.94 -15.01 8.97
C ASP A 68 11.22 -14.14 7.72
N GLU A 69 10.87 -12.85 7.73
CA GLU A 69 11.03 -11.96 6.58
C GLU A 69 12.47 -11.46 6.35
N HIS A 70 12.79 -11.21 5.08
CA HIS A 70 14.06 -10.58 4.70
C HIS A 70 13.88 -9.06 4.55
N ALA A 71 13.99 -8.33 5.67
CA ALA A 71 13.75 -6.87 5.71
C ALA A 71 14.56 -6.05 4.69
N GLY A 72 15.82 -6.43 4.46
CA GLY A 72 16.68 -5.75 3.46
C GLY A 72 16.16 -5.91 2.03
N LEU A 73 15.62 -7.08 1.70
CA LEU A 73 15.04 -7.34 0.38
C LEU A 73 13.72 -6.58 0.19
N LEU A 74 12.87 -6.53 1.23
CA LEU A 74 11.63 -5.74 1.20
C LEU A 74 11.93 -4.24 1.02
N THR A 75 12.93 -3.74 1.76
CA THR A 75 13.37 -2.34 1.69
C THR A 75 13.95 -2.02 0.32
N TYR A 76 14.80 -2.89 -0.23
CA TYR A 76 15.37 -2.69 -1.56
C TYR A 76 14.28 -2.68 -2.64
N SER A 77 13.36 -3.64 -2.62
CA SER A 77 12.27 -3.72 -3.59
C SER A 77 11.32 -2.50 -3.50
N SER A 78 10.96 -2.07 -2.29
CA SER A 78 10.03 -0.95 -2.08
C SER A 78 10.70 0.42 -2.29
N ARG A 79 11.87 0.64 -1.68
CA ARG A 79 12.54 1.95 -1.66
C ARG A 79 13.60 2.11 -2.75
N GLY A 80 14.33 1.06 -3.10
CA GLY A 80 15.36 1.09 -4.14
C GLY A 80 14.78 0.97 -5.55
N VAL A 81 13.89 -0.01 -5.76
CA VAL A 81 13.27 -0.26 -7.09
C VAL A 81 11.95 0.50 -7.27
N GLY A 82 11.25 0.84 -6.19
CA GLY A 82 9.93 1.48 -6.26
C GLY A 82 8.76 0.51 -6.46
N ALA A 83 8.98 -0.80 -6.33
CA ALA A 83 7.93 -1.80 -6.52
C ALA A 83 6.88 -1.76 -5.40
N ARG A 84 5.65 -2.18 -5.71
CA ARG A 84 4.61 -2.40 -4.68
C ARG A 84 4.91 -3.70 -3.94
N VAL A 85 5.26 -3.63 -2.66
CA VAL A 85 5.67 -4.78 -1.84
C VAL A 85 4.61 -5.09 -0.80
N ALA A 86 4.25 -6.36 -0.64
CA ALA A 86 3.44 -6.87 0.45
C ALA A 86 4.15 -8.04 1.14
N LEU A 87 3.99 -8.13 2.47
CA LEU A 87 4.42 -9.27 3.29
C LEU A 87 3.18 -10.04 3.74
N PHE A 88 3.17 -11.36 3.54
CA PHE A 88 2.09 -12.23 3.97
C PHE A 88 2.64 -13.34 4.86
N SER A 89 2.28 -13.31 6.13
CA SER A 89 2.61 -14.40 7.06
C SER A 89 1.45 -15.39 7.14
N VAL A 90 1.77 -16.68 7.05
CA VAL A 90 0.75 -17.74 7.07
C VAL A 90 0.11 -17.88 8.44
N ASN A 91 0.84 -17.57 9.51
CA ASN A 91 0.33 -17.58 10.88
C ASN A 91 0.74 -16.31 11.66
N ARG A 92 0.21 -16.17 12.88
CA ARG A 92 0.55 -15.05 13.78
C ARG A 92 1.65 -15.39 14.80
N GLY A 93 2.28 -16.57 14.69
CA GLY A 93 3.31 -17.01 15.64
C GLY A 93 2.78 -17.40 17.04
N GLU A 94 1.52 -17.82 17.13
CA GLU A 94 0.80 -18.11 18.38
C GLU A 94 1.40 -19.25 19.24
N ALA A 95 2.09 -20.20 18.62
CA ALA A 95 2.74 -21.33 19.28
C ALA A 95 4.21 -21.07 19.66
N GLY A 96 4.68 -19.82 19.53
CA GLY A 96 6.04 -19.44 19.87
C GLY A 96 6.31 -19.33 21.38
N ALA A 97 7.58 -19.20 21.73
CA ALA A 97 7.98 -18.86 23.10
C ALA A 97 7.81 -17.35 23.34
N ASN A 98 7.26 -16.97 24.50
CA ASN A 98 7.20 -15.59 24.97
C ASN A 98 8.22 -15.38 26.09
N ALA A 99 9.17 -14.45 25.88
CA ALA A 99 10.22 -14.15 26.86
C ALA A 99 9.87 -12.99 27.79
N ILE A 100 8.89 -12.16 27.43
CA ILE A 100 8.57 -10.89 28.11
C ILE A 100 7.36 -11.07 29.05
N GLY A 101 6.44 -11.98 28.74
CA GLY A 101 5.20 -12.15 29.49
C GLY A 101 4.62 -13.57 29.49
N PRO A 102 3.50 -13.76 30.20
CA PRO A 102 2.83 -15.07 30.33
C PRO A 102 1.89 -15.39 29.17
N GLU A 103 1.72 -14.50 28.18
CA GLU A 103 0.77 -14.66 27.09
C GLU A 103 1.18 -15.81 26.17
N LEU A 104 0.20 -16.62 25.78
CA LEU A 104 0.34 -17.78 24.88
C LEU A 104 -0.83 -17.80 23.88
N PHE A 105 -0.68 -18.57 22.80
CA PHE A 105 -1.70 -18.76 21.77
C PHE A 105 -2.19 -17.41 21.20
N ASP A 106 -3.49 -17.15 21.23
CA ASP A 106 -4.08 -15.92 20.67
C ASP A 106 -3.52 -14.64 21.30
N GLY A 107 -3.24 -14.64 22.60
CA GLY A 107 -2.66 -13.48 23.28
C GLY A 107 -1.29 -13.12 22.71
N LEU A 108 -0.45 -14.14 22.49
CA LEU A 108 0.86 -13.97 21.87
C LEU A 108 0.73 -13.57 20.39
N GLY A 109 -0.21 -14.18 19.67
CA GLY A 109 -0.48 -13.85 18.27
C GLY A 109 -0.89 -12.39 18.06
N LEU A 110 -1.67 -11.82 18.99
CA LEU A 110 -2.04 -10.39 18.97
C LEU A 110 -0.81 -9.50 19.17
N ILE A 111 0.01 -9.80 20.16
CA ILE A 111 1.23 -9.03 20.46
C ILE A 111 2.15 -9.01 19.24
N ARG A 112 2.47 -10.18 18.66
CA ARG A 112 3.38 -10.28 17.50
C ARG A 112 2.82 -9.64 16.24
N THR A 113 1.49 -9.64 16.08
CA THR A 113 0.85 -8.91 14.98
C THR A 113 1.07 -7.41 15.12
N GLU A 114 0.96 -6.87 16.34
CA GLU A 114 1.22 -5.45 16.60
C GLU A 114 2.71 -5.10 16.49
N GLU A 115 3.60 -5.98 16.95
CA GLU A 115 5.05 -5.83 16.75
C GLU A 115 5.40 -5.74 15.25
N LEU A 116 4.88 -6.66 14.44
CA LEU A 116 5.11 -6.67 13.01
C LEU A 116 4.49 -5.44 12.32
N ARG A 117 3.29 -5.02 12.75
CA ARG A 117 2.63 -3.81 12.21
C ARG A 117 3.43 -2.54 12.50
N LEU A 118 4.12 -2.46 13.64
CA LEU A 118 4.97 -1.33 13.99
C LEU A 118 6.36 -1.38 13.34
N ALA A 119 6.81 -2.57 12.90
CA ALA A 119 8.10 -2.76 12.25
C ALA A 119 8.11 -2.37 10.75
N GLY A 120 6.96 -2.41 10.08
CA GLY A 120 6.77 -2.01 8.68
C GLY A 120 6.49 -0.52 8.49
#